data_AF-A0A2T2YJN8-F1
#
_entry.id   AF-A0A2T2YJN8-F1
#
_cell.length_a   1.000
_cell.length_b   1.000
_cell.length_c   1.000
_cell.angle_alpha   90.00
_cell.angle_beta   90.00
_cell.angle_gamma   90.00
#
_symmetry.space_group_name_H-M   'P 1'
#
loop_
_entity.id
_entity.type
_entity.pdbx_description
1 polymer ?
#
loop_
_entity_poly.entity_id
_entity_poly.type
_entity_poly.pdbx_seq_one_letter_code
_entity_poly.pdbx_strand_id
1 'polypeptide(L)'
;MATEGEFWHEEAHRIRLAKEIGVLGVRTECYGPVKGEIDFLIKAPNNVDFTKFDHVVEGDLNVTSGILQIQDCPNGTVEFEKQITPENYRIRVYSSNLASVEGDEGNDFYRIEVWGSNPLGSKLLKEYINN
;
A
#
# COMPACT_ATOMS: atom_id res chain seq x y z
N MET A 1 4.50 16.87 10.05
CA MET A 1 3.18 16.34 9.66
C MET A 1 2.74 17.17 8.48
N ALA A 2 2.81 16.59 7.29
CA ALA A 2 2.19 17.17 6.10
C ALA A 2 0.70 17.42 6.36
N THR A 3 0.15 18.49 5.79
CA THR A 3 -1.32 18.66 5.73
C THR A 3 -1.93 17.60 4.82
N GLU A 4 -3.23 17.28 4.98
CA GLU A 4 -3.90 16.23 4.19
C GLU A 4 -3.71 16.41 2.68
N GLY A 5 -3.77 17.65 2.18
CA GLY A 5 -3.54 17.97 0.76
C GLY A 5 -2.08 17.88 0.31
N GLU A 6 -1.11 17.90 1.24
CA GLU A 6 0.31 17.68 0.93
C GLU A 6 0.64 16.18 0.88
N PHE A 7 0.01 15.37 1.74
CA PHE A 7 0.21 13.92 1.76
C PHE A 7 -0.57 13.22 0.64
N TRP A 8 -1.85 13.54 0.50
CA TRP A 8 -2.73 13.07 -0.57
C TRP A 8 -2.84 14.13 -1.67
N HIS A 9 -1.73 14.39 -2.38
CA HIS A 9 -1.75 15.21 -3.59
C HIS A 9 -2.39 14.45 -4.77
N GLU A 10 -2.67 15.15 -5.88
CA GLU A 10 -3.38 14.59 -7.05
C GLU A 10 -2.80 13.26 -7.54
N GLU A 11 -1.47 13.19 -7.72
CA GLU A 11 -0.82 11.95 -8.15
C GLU A 11 -0.97 10.82 -7.10
N ALA A 12 -0.88 11.10 -5.80
CA ALA A 12 -1.06 10.10 -4.75
C ALA A 12 -2.49 9.54 -4.75
N HIS A 13 -3.49 10.39 -4.97
CA HIS A 13 -4.87 9.96 -5.15
C HIS A 13 -5.05 9.05 -6.37
N ARG A 14 -4.39 9.39 -7.49
CA ARG A 14 -4.46 8.63 -8.75
C ARG A 14 -3.81 7.25 -8.64
N ILE A 15 -2.58 7.20 -8.13
CA ILE A 15 -1.83 5.94 -7.97
C ILE A 15 -2.17 5.19 -6.68
N ARG A 16 -3.11 5.71 -5.89
CA ARG A 16 -3.61 5.10 -4.64
C ARG A 16 -2.53 4.85 -3.59
N LEU A 17 -1.44 5.64 -3.64
CA LEU A 17 -0.29 5.52 -2.75
C LEU A 17 0.30 6.91 -2.43
N ALA A 18 0.14 7.34 -1.18
CA ALA A 18 0.79 8.51 -0.61
C ALA A 18 2.10 8.12 0.08
N LYS A 19 3.04 9.07 0.18
CA LYS A 19 4.37 8.82 0.77
C LYS A 19 4.85 10.02 1.58
N GLU A 20 5.32 9.75 2.80
CA GLU A 20 6.07 10.68 3.64
C GLU A 20 7.26 9.94 4.27
N ILE A 21 8.08 10.64 5.05
CA ILE A 21 9.21 10.04 5.77
C ILE A 21 8.69 8.98 6.75
N GLY A 22 9.03 7.72 6.48
CA GLY A 22 8.68 6.58 7.33
C GLY A 22 7.22 6.14 7.24
N VAL A 23 6.44 6.66 6.28
CA VAL A 23 5.01 6.34 6.14
C VAL A 23 4.64 6.18 4.66
N LEU A 24 3.84 5.15 4.36
CA LEU A 24 3.08 5.04 3.12
C LEU A 24 1.59 5.02 3.45
N GLY A 25 0.82 5.85 2.75
CA GLY A 25 -0.63 5.84 2.81
C GLY A 25 -1.17 4.99 1.67
N VAL A 26 -1.98 3.98 1.96
CA VAL A 26 -2.62 3.13 0.95
C VAL A 26 -4.09 3.52 0.85
N ARG A 27 -4.55 3.87 -0.35
CA ARG A 27 -5.95 4.24 -0.56
C ARG A 27 -6.81 3.00 -0.73
N THR A 28 -7.68 2.76 0.24
CA THR A 28 -8.73 1.72 0.15
C THR A 28 -9.93 2.23 -0.64
N GLU A 29 -10.76 1.30 -1.13
CA GLU A 29 -11.99 1.65 -1.84
C GLU A 29 -13.16 1.67 -0.85
N CYS A 30 -13.26 0.66 0.03
CA CYS A 30 -14.18 0.71 1.14
C CYS A 30 -13.67 1.62 2.27
N TYR A 31 -14.62 2.15 3.04
CA TYR A 31 -14.41 2.89 4.29
C TYR A 31 -14.72 2.06 5.55
N GLY A 32 -15.31 0.87 5.36
CA GLY A 32 -15.60 -0.12 6.39
C GLY A 32 -14.44 -1.09 6.63
N PRO A 33 -14.72 -2.36 6.98
CA PRO A 33 -13.68 -3.35 7.27
C PRO A 33 -12.82 -3.68 6.06
N VAL A 34 -11.56 -3.24 6.08
CA VAL A 34 -10.58 -3.52 5.04
C VAL A 34 -9.98 -4.91 5.25
N LYS A 35 -9.94 -5.72 4.18
CA LYS A 35 -9.33 -7.05 4.20
C LYS A 35 -8.01 -7.05 3.44
N GLY A 36 -7.01 -7.74 3.97
CA GLY A 36 -5.75 -7.87 3.27
C GLY A 36 -4.80 -8.88 3.89
N GLU A 37 -3.66 -9.02 3.24
CA GLU A 37 -2.55 -9.86 3.67
C GLU A 37 -1.21 -9.17 3.37
N ILE A 38 -0.19 -9.54 4.14
CA ILE A 38 1.17 -9.02 3.97
C ILE A 38 2.19 -10.16 3.90
N ASP A 39 2.98 -10.15 2.83
CA ASP A 39 4.05 -11.11 2.55
C ASP A 39 5.42 -10.44 2.64
N PHE A 40 6.36 -11.09 3.34
CA PHE A 40 7.75 -10.67 3.43
C PHE A 40 8.61 -11.56 2.54
N LEU A 41 9.21 -10.97 1.51
CA LEU A 41 9.96 -11.67 0.48
C LEU A 41 11.45 -11.40 0.62
N ILE A 42 12.27 -12.39 0.25
CA ILE A 42 13.74 -12.25 0.25
C ILE A 42 14.21 -11.29 -0.85
N LYS A 43 13.45 -11.19 -1.96
CA LYS A 43 13.76 -10.34 -3.12
C LYS A 43 12.49 -10.04 -3.91
N ALA A 44 12.59 -9.09 -4.84
CA ALA A 44 11.52 -8.76 -5.78
C ALA A 44 11.04 -10.04 -6.52
N PRO A 45 9.72 -10.27 -6.61
CA PRO A 45 9.18 -11.36 -7.39
C PRO A 45 9.34 -11.09 -8.89
N ASN A 46 9.74 -12.11 -9.64
CA ASN A 46 9.93 -12.05 -11.09
C ASN A 46 8.64 -12.45 -11.82
N ASN A 47 8.39 -11.87 -13.00
CA ASN A 47 7.29 -12.26 -13.91
C ASN A 47 5.91 -12.34 -13.22
N VAL A 48 5.55 -11.29 -12.49
CA VAL A 48 4.26 -11.27 -11.78
C VAL A 48 3.13 -10.99 -12.77
N ASP A 49 2.12 -11.85 -12.73
CA ASP A 49 0.88 -11.68 -13.46
C ASP A 49 -0.07 -10.74 -12.70
N PHE A 50 -0.31 -9.56 -13.26
CA PHE A 50 -1.19 -8.55 -12.68
C PHE A 50 -2.65 -8.63 -13.18
N THR A 51 -3.00 -9.63 -13.98
CA THR A 51 -4.35 -9.73 -14.58
C THR A 51 -5.46 -9.84 -13.55
N LYS A 52 -5.19 -10.49 -12.41
CA LYS A 52 -6.15 -10.75 -11.33
C LYS A 52 -6.43 -9.57 -10.39
N PHE A 53 -5.67 -8.49 -10.50
CA PHE A 53 -5.75 -7.34 -9.60
C PHE A 53 -6.32 -6.15 -10.35
N ASP A 54 -7.04 -5.25 -9.70
CA ASP A 54 -7.59 -4.05 -10.34
C ASP A 54 -6.56 -2.93 -10.40
N HIS A 55 -5.76 -2.80 -9.35
CA HIS A 55 -4.71 -1.79 -9.22
C HIS A 55 -3.44 -2.42 -8.67
N VAL A 56 -2.28 -2.00 -9.17
CA VAL A 56 -0.98 -2.41 -8.63
C VAL A 56 -0.03 -1.23 -8.64
N VAL A 57 0.51 -0.90 -7.48
CA VAL A 57 1.46 0.20 -7.29
C VAL A 57 2.60 -0.23 -6.38
N GLU A 58 3.80 0.28 -6.64
CA GLU A 58 4.95 0.12 -5.78
C GLU A 58 5.38 1.45 -5.16
N GLY A 59 5.95 1.40 -3.96
CA GLY A 59 6.61 2.52 -3.29
C GLY A 59 7.84 2.07 -2.51
N ASP A 60 8.52 3.05 -1.90
CA ASP A 60 9.64 2.79 -0.98
C ASP A 60 9.29 3.24 0.42
N LEU A 61 9.78 2.48 1.40
CA LEU A 61 9.72 2.82 2.80
C LEU A 61 11.10 2.67 3.42
N ASN A 62 11.66 3.77 3.91
CA ASN A 62 12.87 3.74 4.72
C ASN A 62 12.49 3.44 6.18
N VAL A 63 12.93 2.31 6.70
CA VAL A 63 12.64 1.89 8.08
C VAL A 63 13.88 2.07 8.92
N THR A 64 13.83 3.00 9.87
CA THR A 64 14.94 3.28 10.80
C THR A 64 14.75 2.66 12.18
N SER A 65 13.50 2.41 12.57
CA SER A 65 13.12 1.87 13.89
C SER A 65 13.37 0.36 14.03
N GLY A 66 13.43 -0.36 12.91
CA GLY A 66 13.41 -1.83 12.89
C GLY A 66 12.02 -2.42 13.13
N ILE A 67 10.96 -1.61 13.04
CA ILE A 67 9.57 -2.03 13.22
C ILE A 67 8.75 -1.54 12.03
N LEU A 68 8.04 -2.46 11.37
CA LEU A 68 7.00 -2.14 10.40
C LEU A 68 5.63 -2.37 11.01
N GLN A 69 4.74 -1.40 10.85
CA GLN A 69 3.36 -1.47 11.30
C GLN A 69 2.39 -1.24 10.15
N ILE A 70 1.21 -1.85 10.25
CA ILE A 70 0.01 -1.41 9.54
C ILE A 70 -0.90 -0.82 10.61
N GLN A 71 -1.36 0.41 10.38
CA GLN A 71 -2.26 1.11 11.28
C GLN A 71 -3.58 1.41 10.58
N ASP A 72 -4.68 1.34 11.32
CA ASP A 72 -5.96 1.84 10.85
C ASP A 72 -5.93 3.38 10.71
N CYS A 73 -6.88 3.90 9.94
CA CYS A 73 -7.15 5.33 9.85
C CYS A 73 -8.65 5.53 10.08
N PRO A 74 -9.08 6.43 10.98
CA PRO A 74 -8.28 7.50 11.60
C PRO A 74 -7.74 7.21 13.01
N ASN A 75 -7.98 6.03 13.60
CA ASN A 75 -7.70 5.82 15.02
C ASN A 75 -6.21 5.60 15.33
N GLY A 76 -5.41 5.19 14.35
CA GLY A 76 -3.99 4.85 14.52
C GLY A 76 -3.78 3.51 15.26
N THR A 77 -4.79 2.64 15.29
CA THR A 77 -4.70 1.31 15.90
C THR A 77 -3.72 0.45 15.12
N VAL A 78 -2.79 -0.21 15.80
CA VAL A 78 -1.84 -1.13 15.16
C VAL A 78 -2.54 -2.46 14.89
N GLU A 79 -2.81 -2.74 13.61
CA GLU A 79 -3.45 -3.98 13.13
C GLU A 79 -2.42 -5.08 12.87
N PHE A 80 -1.19 -4.70 12.57
CA PHE A 80 -0.08 -5.60 12.33
C PHE A 80 1.23 -4.95 12.76
N GLU A 81 2.11 -5.71 13.38
CA GLU A 81 3.46 -5.29 13.72
C GLU A 81 4.47 -6.40 13.45
N LYS A 82 5.62 -6.04 12.87
CA LYS A 82 6.74 -6.97 12.71
C LYS A 82 8.08 -6.27 12.91
N GLN A 83 8.96 -6.94 13.65
CA GLN A 83 10.38 -6.60 13.69
C GLN A 83 11.06 -6.95 12.36
N ILE A 84 11.79 -6.00 11.80
CA ILE A 84 12.52 -6.12 10.54
C ILE A 84 13.87 -5.40 10.64
N THR A 85 14.79 -5.71 9.73
CA THR A 85 16.08 -5.01 9.68
C THR A 85 15.86 -3.54 9.32
N PRO A 86 16.50 -2.58 10.00
CA PRO A 86 16.50 -1.19 9.54
C PRO A 86 17.19 -1.04 8.18
N GLU A 87 16.42 -0.79 7.12
CA GLU A 87 16.90 -0.58 5.76
C GLU A 87 15.80 0.05 4.88
N ASN A 88 16.05 0.16 3.58
CA ASN A 88 15.03 0.53 2.61
C ASN A 88 14.27 -0.72 2.13
N TYR A 89 12.95 -0.62 2.16
CA TYR A 89 12.05 -1.63 1.64
C TYR A 89 11.30 -1.11 0.43
N ARG A 90 11.12 -1.99 -0.55
CA ARG A 90 10.12 -1.85 -1.59
C ARG A 90 8.84 -2.50 -1.11
N ILE A 91 7.76 -1.77 -1.29
CA ILE A 91 6.41 -2.20 -0.94
C ILE A 91 5.62 -2.24 -2.25
N ARG A 92 4.97 -3.36 -2.54
CA ARG A 92 4.01 -3.46 -3.64
C ARG A 92 2.63 -3.74 -3.07
N VAL A 93 1.69 -2.88 -3.42
CA VAL A 93 0.29 -3.01 -3.03
C VAL A 93 -0.49 -3.45 -4.25
N TYR A 94 -1.25 -4.53 -4.09
CA TYR A 94 -2.21 -5.02 -5.04
C TYR A 94 -3.60 -4.80 -4.48
N SER A 95 -4.47 -4.17 -5.25
CA SER A 95 -5.88 -3.98 -4.91
C SER A 95 -6.74 -4.81 -5.85
N SER A 96 -7.73 -5.52 -5.31
CA SER A 96 -8.64 -6.38 -6.10
C SER A 96 -10.08 -6.16 -5.67
N ASN A 97 -11.02 -6.48 -6.56
CA ASN A 97 -12.46 -6.37 -6.36
C ASN A 97 -12.92 -4.97 -5.93
N LEU A 98 -12.28 -3.91 -6.42
CA LEU A 98 -12.61 -2.53 -6.05
C LEU A 98 -14.05 -2.17 -6.44
N ALA A 99 -14.52 -2.66 -7.59
CA ALA A 99 -15.89 -2.47 -8.05
C ALA A 99 -16.95 -3.18 -7.18
N SER A 100 -16.56 -3.97 -6.18
CA SER A 100 -17.50 -4.62 -5.25
C SER A 100 -17.96 -3.72 -4.10
N VAL A 101 -17.38 -2.52 -3.97
CA VAL A 101 -17.71 -1.59 -2.89
C VAL A 101 -18.99 -0.83 -3.22
N GLU A 102 -19.98 -0.92 -2.33
CA GLU A 102 -21.22 -0.16 -2.37
C GLU A 102 -21.41 0.58 -1.03
N GLY A 103 -21.42 1.92 -1.08
CA GLY A 103 -21.37 2.72 0.14
C GLY A 103 -20.02 2.56 0.85
N ASP A 104 -20.05 2.17 2.13
CA ASP A 104 -18.84 2.01 2.93
C ASP A 104 -18.31 0.57 2.97
N GLU A 105 -19.05 -0.41 2.43
CA GLU A 105 -18.71 -1.83 2.51
C GLU A 105 -18.44 -2.47 1.15
N GLY A 106 -17.58 -3.47 1.12
CA GLY A 106 -17.30 -4.25 -0.08
C GLY A 106 -16.46 -5.49 0.19
N ASN A 107 -16.06 -6.15 -0.88
CA ASN A 107 -15.14 -7.29 -0.86
C ASN A 107 -13.80 -6.95 -1.52
N ASP A 108 -13.44 -5.67 -1.52
CA ASP A 108 -12.11 -5.23 -1.92
C ASP A 108 -11.06 -5.88 -1.01
N PHE A 109 -9.93 -6.24 -1.64
CA PHE A 109 -8.86 -6.98 -0.97
C PHE A 109 -7.50 -6.41 -1.34
N TYR A 110 -6.65 -6.29 -0.33
CA TYR A 110 -5.32 -5.69 -0.45
C TYR A 110 -4.23 -6.70 -0.12
N ARG A 111 -3.42 -7.07 -1.11
CA ARG A 111 -2.19 -7.84 -0.88
C ARG A 111 -1.01 -6.88 -0.83
N ILE A 112 -0.14 -7.06 0.14
CA ILE A 112 1.06 -6.25 0.33
C ILE A 112 2.27 -7.16 0.27
N GLU A 113 3.23 -6.86 -0.61
CA GLU A 113 4.53 -7.54 -0.63
C GLU A 113 5.63 -6.57 -0.18
N VAL A 114 6.52 -7.05 0.67
CA VAL A 114 7.63 -6.28 1.26
C VAL A 114 8.96 -6.98 1.01
N TRP A 115 9.94 -6.28 0.45
CA TRP A 115 11.30 -6.80 0.29
C TRP A 115 12.36 -5.69 0.38
N GLY A 116 13.55 -6.02 0.90
CA GLY A 116 14.68 -5.09 0.95
C GLY A 116 15.19 -4.75 -0.44
N SER A 117 15.36 -3.46 -0.75
CA SER A 117 15.90 -2.98 -2.03
C SER A 117 16.21 -1.49 -1.99
N ASN A 118 17.02 -1.02 -2.94
CA ASN A 118 17.24 0.42 -3.16
C ASN A 118 15.93 1.13 -3.51
N PRO A 119 15.77 2.40 -3.08
CA PRO A 119 14.58 3.18 -3.39
C PRO A 119 14.51 3.52 -4.88
N LEU A 120 13.31 3.42 -5.46
CA LEU A 120 13.04 3.69 -6.88
C LEU A 120 11.93 4.73 -7.11
N GLY A 121 11.36 5.28 -6.03
CA GLY A 121 10.18 6.13 -6.09
C GLY A 121 8.89 5.33 -6.28
N SER A 122 7.76 6.02 -6.36
CA SER A 122 6.48 5.36 -6.64
C SER A 122 6.42 4.91 -8.10
N LYS A 123 5.87 3.72 -8.34
CA LYS A 123 5.71 3.15 -9.69
C LYS A 123 4.35 2.50 -9.84
N LEU A 124 3.51 3.08 -10.69
CA LEU A 124 2.24 2.49 -11.10
C LEU A 124 2.50 1.34 -12.08
N LEU A 125 1.99 0.15 -11.75
CA LEU A 125 2.12 -1.07 -12.58
C LEU A 125 0.82 -1.46 -13.26
N LYS A 126 -0.32 -1.19 -12.61
CA LYS A 126 -1.66 -1.32 -13.19
C LYS A 126 -2.58 -0.28 -12.56
N GLU A 127 -3.32 0.43 -13.40
CA GLU A 127 -4.27 1.45 -12.97
C GLU A 127 -5.68 0.86 -12.89
N TYR A 128 -6.43 1.28 -11.87
CA TYR A 128 -7.86 0.96 -11.76
C TYR A 128 -8.62 2.07 -12.48
N ILE A 129 -9.30 1.70 -13.55
CA ILE A 129 -10.12 2.61 -14.35
C ILE A 129 -11.57 2.27 -14.02
N ASN A 130 -12.19 3.11 -13.20
CA ASN A 130 -13.62 3.00 -12.92
C ASN A 130 -14.37 3.50 -14.16
N ASN A 131 -15.14 2.63 -14.82
CA ASN A 131 -15.92 2.96 -16.01
C ASN A 131 -17.36 3.34 -15.64
#